data_AF-A0A370NFZ2-F1
#
_entry.id   AF-A0A370NFZ2-F1
#
_cell.length_a   1.000
_cell.length_b   1.000
_cell.length_c   1.000
_cell.angle_alpha   90.00
_cell.angle_beta   90.00
_cell.angle_gamma   90.00
#
_symmetry.space_group_name_H-M   'P 1'
#
loop_
_entity.id
_entity.type
_entity.pdbx_description
1 polymer ?
#
loop_
_entity_poly.entity_id
_entity_poly.type
_entity_poly.pdbx_seq_one_letter_code
_entity_poly.pdbx_strand_id
1 'polypeptide(L)'
;MFEVNSTLQKAQDNMFDDLAAYFYENVVQSFDEYRDAKASGVAGRSNDIRKALIAASALFHLREHLPSGCKMSRFKAERRCPEYGLLADIANASKHRKLTADTPHGRALVRSAADLTEEIVVTQYSDEEGEYRHVEKRVIAKLIDGTTQDVLDTLTEVMNFWQTYLHEKGIIAKRKIYVSDSSRQPKSRAEANNGNLGLIITAGLRFAESVRLQRYNYATSGVEPVDLTGSEMTLTIQRPPQYKLDLAVTHEQSGTTLTRTVELTVEESETFASLQTDGERSSYANGLPSIKAAQKELLTEAQSLQAKQNV
;
A
#
# COMPACT_ATOMS: atom_id res chain seq x y z
N MET A 1 -28.38 -37.90 -44.06
CA MET A 1 -29.24 -37.45 -42.94
C MET A 1 -28.31 -37.31 -41.74
N PHE A 2 -27.74 -36.11 -41.56
CA PHE A 2 -26.84 -35.79 -40.45
C PHE A 2 -27.61 -34.87 -39.52
N GLU A 3 -28.05 -35.39 -38.37
CA GLU A 3 -28.60 -34.59 -37.28
C GLU A 3 -27.47 -33.78 -36.66
N VAL A 4 -27.35 -32.53 -37.10
CA VAL A 4 -26.56 -31.52 -36.41
C VAL A 4 -27.34 -31.14 -35.15
N ASN A 5 -26.85 -31.56 -33.98
CA ASN A 5 -27.36 -31.23 -32.66
C ASN A 5 -27.53 -29.71 -32.51
N SER A 6 -28.73 -29.19 -32.77
CA SER A 6 -29.09 -27.77 -32.69
C SER A 6 -29.42 -27.32 -31.25
N THR A 7 -28.82 -27.95 -30.24
CA THR A 7 -29.11 -27.67 -28.83
C THR A 7 -28.12 -26.70 -28.17
N LEU A 8 -27.28 -26.03 -28.98
CA LEU A 8 -26.26 -25.08 -28.53
C LEU A 8 -26.55 -23.62 -28.96
N GLN A 9 -27.81 -23.30 -29.29
CA GLN A 9 -28.15 -21.98 -29.82
C GLN A 9 -29.34 -21.33 -29.10
N LYS A 10 -29.23 -21.23 -27.78
CA LYS A 10 -29.84 -20.16 -26.98
C LYS A 10 -28.82 -19.68 -25.95
N ALA A 11 -27.67 -19.19 -26.45
CA ALA A 11 -26.79 -18.34 -25.68
C ALA A 11 -27.53 -17.02 -25.48
N GLN A 12 -28.02 -16.87 -24.26
CA GLN A 12 -28.89 -15.82 -23.80
C GLN A 12 -28.02 -14.58 -23.50
N ASP A 13 -28.35 -13.46 -24.14
CA ASP A 13 -27.73 -12.14 -24.01
C ASP A 13 -27.45 -11.75 -22.55
N ASN A 14 -26.26 -12.05 -22.06
CA ASN A 14 -25.68 -11.42 -20.88
C ASN A 14 -24.56 -10.51 -21.39
N MET A 15 -24.52 -9.26 -20.93
CA MET A 15 -23.55 -8.22 -21.30
C MET A 15 -22.06 -8.64 -21.16
N PHE A 16 -21.79 -9.80 -20.57
CA PHE A 16 -20.50 -10.48 -20.55
C PHE A 16 -20.68 -11.85 -21.21
N ASP A 17 -20.40 -11.92 -22.52
CA ASP A 17 -20.47 -13.18 -23.29
C ASP A 17 -19.52 -14.27 -22.76
N ASP A 18 -18.58 -13.89 -21.89
CA ASP A 18 -17.67 -14.80 -21.21
C ASP A 18 -17.55 -14.45 -19.72
N LEU A 19 -18.13 -15.30 -18.84
CA LEU A 19 -17.96 -15.17 -17.40
C LEU A 19 -16.48 -15.26 -16.99
N ALA A 20 -15.63 -15.97 -17.75
CA ALA A 20 -14.20 -16.01 -17.48
C ALA A 20 -13.60 -14.60 -17.66
N ALA A 21 -13.96 -13.89 -18.73
CA ALA A 21 -13.52 -12.51 -18.95
C ALA A 21 -13.95 -11.60 -17.79
N TYR A 22 -15.23 -11.65 -17.39
CA TYR A 22 -15.71 -10.89 -16.22
C TYR A 22 -14.90 -11.20 -14.95
N PHE A 23 -14.64 -12.48 -14.68
CA PHE A 23 -13.88 -12.91 -13.51
C PHE A 23 -12.45 -12.34 -13.52
N TYR A 24 -11.74 -12.40 -14.65
CA TYR A 24 -10.38 -11.87 -14.72
C TYR A 24 -10.34 -10.34 -14.69
N GLU A 25 -11.18 -9.67 -15.49
CA GLU A 25 -11.16 -8.21 -15.65
C GLU A 25 -11.70 -7.47 -14.43
N ASN A 26 -12.64 -8.05 -13.68
CA ASN A 26 -13.28 -7.34 -12.56
C ASN A 26 -12.84 -7.89 -11.21
N VAL A 27 -12.79 -9.23 -11.07
CA VAL A 27 -12.56 -9.86 -9.76
C VAL A 27 -11.06 -10.05 -9.51
N VAL A 28 -10.33 -10.65 -10.46
CA VAL A 28 -8.88 -10.85 -10.31
C VAL A 28 -8.15 -9.51 -10.32
N GLN A 29 -8.48 -8.61 -11.24
CA GLN A 29 -7.87 -7.29 -11.29
C GLN A 29 -8.03 -6.51 -9.98
N SER A 30 -9.25 -6.40 -9.45
CA SER A 30 -9.48 -5.63 -8.20
C SER A 30 -8.77 -6.26 -6.99
N PHE A 31 -8.69 -7.58 -6.93
CA PHE A 31 -7.92 -8.30 -5.90
C PHE A 31 -6.42 -8.01 -6.02
N ASP A 32 -5.85 -8.13 -7.24
CA ASP A 32 -4.44 -7.86 -7.50
C ASP A 32 -4.12 -6.38 -7.21
N GLU A 33 -4.99 -5.44 -7.57
CA GLU A 33 -4.83 -4.01 -7.27
C GLU A 33 -4.77 -3.70 -5.78
N TYR A 34 -5.49 -4.44 -4.93
CA TYR A 34 -5.38 -4.32 -3.48
C TYR A 34 -4.08 -4.96 -2.96
N ARG A 35 -3.72 -6.16 -3.43
CA ARG A 35 -2.46 -6.81 -3.04
C ARG A 35 -1.26 -5.92 -3.36
N ASP A 36 -1.25 -5.33 -4.55
CA ASP A 36 -0.18 -4.46 -5.02
C ASP A 36 -0.14 -3.15 -4.22
N ALA A 37 -1.30 -2.61 -3.83
CA ALA A 37 -1.36 -1.46 -2.92
C ALA A 37 -0.85 -1.79 -1.52
N LYS A 38 -1.22 -2.94 -0.94
CA LYS A 38 -0.69 -3.40 0.36
C LYS A 38 0.84 -3.54 0.31
N ALA A 39 1.35 -4.11 -0.79
CA ALA A 39 2.78 -4.30 -1.02
C ALA A 39 3.52 -3.00 -1.37
N SER A 40 2.81 -1.95 -1.80
CA SER A 40 3.43 -0.65 -2.05
C SER A 40 3.94 -0.07 -0.73
N GLY A 41 5.15 0.48 -0.74
CA GLY A 41 5.72 1.19 0.41
C GLY A 41 5.09 2.55 0.65
N VAL A 42 3.78 2.74 0.40
CA VAL A 42 3.10 4.05 0.48
C VAL A 42 1.75 3.92 1.21
N ALA A 43 1.61 4.54 2.38
CA ALA A 43 0.36 4.62 3.14
C ALA A 43 -0.35 5.97 2.99
N GLY A 44 -1.61 6.02 3.41
CA GLY A 44 -2.41 7.23 3.48
C GLY A 44 -3.46 7.39 2.37
N ARG A 45 -4.19 8.51 2.44
CA ARG A 45 -5.37 8.82 1.59
C ARG A 45 -6.46 7.75 1.56
N SER A 46 -6.49 6.85 2.54
CA SER A 46 -7.41 5.70 2.57
C SER A 46 -7.35 4.85 1.30
N ASN A 47 -6.16 4.73 0.72
CA ASN A 47 -5.97 4.04 -0.55
C ASN A 47 -6.14 2.52 -0.40
N ASP A 48 -5.52 1.94 0.63
CA ASP A 48 -5.52 0.50 0.87
C ASP A 48 -6.93 0.02 1.23
N ILE A 49 -7.62 0.70 2.17
CA ILE A 49 -9.00 0.36 2.55
C ILE A 49 -9.97 0.52 1.38
N ARG A 50 -9.82 1.55 0.53
CA ARG A 50 -10.68 1.73 -0.65
C ARG A 50 -10.51 0.57 -1.62
N LYS A 51 -9.27 0.18 -1.92
CA LYS A 51 -8.99 -0.96 -2.81
C LYS A 51 -9.46 -2.27 -2.21
N ALA A 52 -9.28 -2.48 -0.90
CA ALA A 52 -9.81 -3.64 -0.20
C ALA A 52 -11.34 -3.74 -0.32
N LEU A 53 -12.05 -2.63 -0.15
CA LEU A 53 -13.51 -2.58 -0.29
C LEU A 53 -13.99 -2.85 -1.72
N ILE A 54 -13.26 -2.36 -2.73
CA ILE A 54 -13.54 -2.65 -4.15
C ILE A 54 -13.37 -4.15 -4.42
N ALA A 55 -12.24 -4.74 -3.99
CA ALA A 55 -11.97 -6.17 -4.12
C ALA A 55 -13.03 -7.03 -3.39
N ALA A 56 -13.39 -6.65 -2.16
CA ALA A 56 -14.43 -7.33 -1.39
C ALA A 56 -15.78 -7.30 -2.11
N SER A 57 -16.17 -6.15 -2.66
CA SER A 57 -17.41 -6.00 -3.42
C SER A 57 -17.40 -6.85 -4.69
N ALA A 58 -16.31 -6.87 -5.46
CA ALA A 58 -16.19 -7.68 -6.67
C ALA A 58 -16.29 -9.18 -6.37
N LEU A 59 -15.56 -9.66 -5.36
CA LEU A 59 -15.60 -11.06 -4.92
C LEU A 59 -16.97 -11.47 -4.36
N PHE A 60 -17.65 -10.56 -3.65
CA PHE A 60 -18.98 -10.82 -3.10
C PHE A 60 -20.02 -10.94 -4.22
N HIS A 61 -20.01 -10.02 -5.18
CA HIS A 61 -21.03 -9.97 -6.22
C HIS A 61 -20.81 -10.95 -7.39
N LEU A 62 -19.63 -11.56 -7.54
CA LEU A 62 -19.37 -12.56 -8.60
C LEU A 62 -20.45 -13.65 -8.71
N ARG A 63 -21.00 -14.10 -7.58
CA ARG A 63 -22.09 -15.07 -7.50
C ARG A 63 -23.34 -14.67 -8.31
N GLU A 64 -23.62 -13.38 -8.45
CA GLU A 64 -24.77 -12.85 -9.23
C GLU A 64 -24.55 -12.98 -10.74
N HIS A 65 -23.30 -13.12 -11.17
CA HIS A 65 -22.91 -13.28 -12.57
C HIS A 65 -22.82 -14.74 -13.01
N LEU A 66 -23.06 -15.71 -12.11
CA LEU A 66 -23.01 -17.13 -12.45
C LEU A 66 -24.16 -17.53 -13.40
N PRO A 67 -23.89 -18.31 -14.47
CA PRO A 67 -24.91 -18.91 -15.31
C PRO A 67 -25.95 -19.69 -14.51
N SER A 68 -27.17 -19.80 -15.02
CA SER A 68 -28.31 -20.47 -14.35
C SER A 68 -27.97 -21.86 -13.81
N GLY A 69 -27.26 -22.69 -14.59
CA GLY A 69 -26.82 -24.03 -14.18
C GLY A 69 -25.72 -24.08 -13.11
N CYS A 70 -25.06 -22.95 -12.85
CA CYS A 70 -23.99 -22.80 -11.87
C CYS A 70 -24.36 -21.87 -10.70
N LYS A 71 -25.61 -21.37 -10.64
CA LYS A 71 -26.05 -20.44 -9.59
C LYS A 71 -25.77 -21.00 -8.19
N MET A 72 -25.27 -20.13 -7.33
CA MET A 72 -25.00 -20.44 -5.94
C MET A 72 -25.72 -19.42 -5.05
N SER A 73 -26.42 -19.87 -4.02
CA SER A 73 -26.99 -18.96 -3.01
C SER A 73 -25.89 -18.47 -2.06
N ARG A 74 -26.09 -17.31 -1.42
CA ARG A 74 -25.17 -16.80 -0.39
C ARG A 74 -24.94 -17.83 0.71
N PHE A 75 -26.02 -18.42 1.25
CA PHE A 75 -25.94 -19.49 2.26
C PHE A 75 -25.07 -20.69 1.82
N LYS A 76 -25.20 -21.12 0.55
CA LYS A 76 -24.40 -22.24 0.03
C LYS A 76 -22.93 -21.87 -0.14
N ALA A 77 -22.63 -20.62 -0.50
CA ALA A 77 -21.26 -20.11 -0.58
C ALA A 77 -20.62 -20.05 0.81
N GLU A 78 -21.29 -19.45 1.80
CA GLU A 78 -20.80 -19.36 3.18
C GLU A 78 -20.56 -20.73 3.82
N ARG A 79 -21.40 -21.74 3.50
CA ARG A 79 -21.18 -23.11 3.98
C ARG A 79 -19.93 -23.78 3.39
N ARG A 80 -19.48 -23.33 2.21
CA ARG A 80 -18.29 -23.87 1.52
C ARG A 80 -17.03 -23.07 1.81
N CYS A 81 -17.17 -21.79 2.11
CA CYS A 81 -16.11 -20.85 2.47
C CYS A 81 -16.68 -19.91 3.54
N PRO A 82 -16.46 -20.20 4.85
CA PRO A 82 -16.95 -19.37 5.94
C PRO A 82 -16.52 -17.90 5.84
N GLU A 83 -15.31 -17.64 5.32
CA GLU A 83 -14.73 -16.32 5.09
C GLU A 83 -15.56 -15.47 4.12
N TYR A 84 -16.36 -16.11 3.25
CA TYR A 84 -17.32 -15.43 2.38
C TYR A 84 -18.38 -14.67 3.19
N GLY A 85 -18.71 -15.12 4.40
CA GLY A 85 -19.62 -14.42 5.31
C GLY A 85 -19.04 -13.08 5.77
N LEU A 86 -17.80 -13.09 6.25
CA LEU A 86 -17.08 -11.87 6.65
C LEU A 86 -16.90 -10.92 5.45
N LEU A 87 -16.49 -11.45 4.30
CA LEU A 87 -16.34 -10.67 3.06
C LEU A 87 -17.65 -9.98 2.66
N ALA A 88 -18.79 -10.69 2.74
CA ALA A 88 -20.09 -10.12 2.47
C ALA A 88 -20.43 -8.96 3.41
N ASP A 89 -20.09 -9.07 4.69
CA ASP A 89 -20.32 -8.01 5.67
C ASP A 89 -19.41 -6.81 5.41
N ILE A 90 -18.14 -7.02 5.07
CA ILE A 90 -17.21 -5.96 4.65
C ILE A 90 -17.76 -5.22 3.41
N ALA A 91 -18.19 -5.96 2.38
CA ALA A 91 -18.74 -5.38 1.16
C ALA A 91 -20.02 -4.56 1.42
N ASN A 92 -20.87 -5.00 2.34
CA ASN A 92 -22.11 -4.30 2.69
C ASN A 92 -21.88 -3.11 3.65
N ALA A 93 -20.90 -3.21 4.55
CA ALA A 93 -20.55 -2.16 5.51
C ALA A 93 -20.04 -0.88 4.84
N SER A 94 -19.52 -0.96 3.61
CA SER A 94 -19.15 0.22 2.81
C SER A 94 -20.34 0.93 2.16
N LYS A 95 -21.45 0.21 1.94
CA LYS A 95 -22.68 0.73 1.31
C LYS A 95 -23.66 1.26 2.33
N HIS A 96 -23.65 0.69 3.54
CA HIS A 96 -24.59 1.00 4.59
C HIS A 96 -23.89 1.64 5.78
N ARG A 97 -24.50 2.66 6.38
CA ARG A 97 -23.97 3.29 7.59
C ARG A 97 -23.80 2.29 8.75
N LYS A 98 -24.72 1.33 8.86
CA LYS A 98 -24.71 0.27 9.88
C LYS A 98 -25.46 -0.96 9.35
N LEU A 99 -24.91 -2.14 9.57
CA LEU A 99 -25.57 -3.41 9.30
C LEU A 99 -26.39 -3.82 10.51
N THR A 100 -27.70 -3.96 10.32
CA THR A 100 -28.66 -4.32 11.38
C THR A 100 -29.47 -5.57 11.08
N ALA A 101 -29.48 -6.02 9.82
CA ALA A 101 -30.18 -7.23 9.41
C ALA A 101 -29.32 -8.47 9.68
N ASP A 102 -29.98 -9.57 10.02
CA ASP A 102 -29.33 -10.88 10.10
C ASP A 102 -28.94 -11.36 8.70
N THR A 103 -27.80 -12.04 8.64
CA THR A 103 -27.19 -12.65 7.47
C THR A 103 -27.34 -14.17 7.55
N PRO A 104 -26.99 -14.93 6.49
CA PRO A 104 -27.10 -16.39 6.53
C PRO A 104 -26.24 -17.07 7.62
N HIS A 105 -25.20 -16.40 8.14
CA HIS A 105 -24.39 -16.84 9.27
C HIS A 105 -24.79 -16.20 10.62
N GLY A 106 -25.92 -15.49 10.68
CA GLY A 106 -26.45 -14.87 11.89
C GLY A 106 -26.20 -13.37 11.94
N ARG A 107 -25.68 -12.86 13.06
CA ARG A 107 -25.38 -11.42 13.17
C ARG A 107 -24.17 -11.07 12.32
N ALA A 108 -24.20 -9.89 11.71
CA ALA A 108 -23.06 -9.38 10.95
C ALA A 108 -21.80 -9.34 11.82
N LEU A 109 -20.70 -9.89 11.29
CA LEU A 109 -19.40 -9.99 11.95
C LEU A 109 -18.72 -8.62 12.04
N VAL A 110 -19.03 -7.72 11.11
CA VAL A 110 -18.61 -6.32 11.06
C VAL A 110 -19.87 -5.45 10.97
N ARG A 111 -19.97 -4.36 11.74
CA ARG A 111 -21.22 -3.57 11.82
C ARG A 111 -21.22 -2.37 10.91
N SER A 112 -20.06 -1.80 10.61
CA SER A 112 -19.94 -0.57 9.82
C SER A 112 -18.55 -0.43 9.22
N ALA A 113 -18.40 0.50 8.25
CA ALA A 113 -17.08 0.85 7.73
C ALA A 113 -16.10 1.38 8.81
N ALA A 114 -16.60 1.81 9.97
CA ALA A 114 -15.74 2.26 11.08
C ALA A 114 -15.02 1.10 11.81
N ASP A 115 -15.47 -0.14 11.60
CA ASP A 115 -14.83 -1.34 12.12
C ASP A 115 -13.68 -1.81 11.21
N LEU A 116 -13.43 -1.09 10.10
CA LEU A 116 -12.32 -1.32 9.19
C LEU A 116 -11.29 -0.21 9.37
N THR A 117 -10.04 -0.59 9.59
CA THR A 117 -8.94 0.36 9.83
C THR A 117 -7.72 0.02 9.01
N GLU A 118 -7.03 1.04 8.51
CA GLU A 118 -5.66 0.88 8.02
C GLU A 118 -4.72 0.83 9.23
N GLU A 119 -3.82 -0.14 9.20
CA GLU A 119 -2.86 -0.40 10.27
C GLU A 119 -1.46 -0.53 9.69
N ILE A 120 -0.54 0.25 10.25
CA ILE A 120 0.90 0.13 10.04
C ILE A 120 1.44 -0.82 11.10
N VAL A 121 1.96 -1.96 10.67
CA VAL A 121 2.54 -2.97 11.56
C VAL A 121 4.05 -2.86 11.50
N VAL A 122 4.66 -2.60 12.65
CA VAL A 122 6.12 -2.58 12.82
C VAL A 122 6.51 -3.83 13.59
N THR A 123 7.20 -4.74 12.91
CA THR A 123 7.71 -5.97 13.52
C THR A 123 9.19 -5.82 13.83
N GLN A 124 9.53 -5.92 15.10
CA GLN A 124 10.91 -5.96 15.58
C GLN A 124 11.45 -7.38 15.50
N TYR A 125 12.65 -7.51 14.94
CA TYR A 125 13.43 -8.74 14.84
C TYR A 125 14.80 -8.53 15.50
N SER A 126 15.52 -9.63 15.68
CA SER A 126 16.90 -9.62 16.19
C SER A 126 17.75 -10.65 15.44
N ASP A 127 18.99 -10.31 15.13
CA ASP A 127 20.01 -11.21 14.60
C ASP A 127 21.36 -10.95 15.31
N GLU A 128 22.45 -11.51 14.79
CA GLU A 128 23.81 -11.34 15.34
C GLU A 128 24.31 -9.88 15.30
N GLU A 129 23.77 -9.04 14.40
CA GLU A 129 24.11 -7.62 14.27
C GLU A 129 23.22 -6.72 15.15
N GLY A 130 22.25 -7.30 15.86
CA GLY A 130 21.36 -6.62 16.80
C GLY A 130 19.92 -6.55 16.32
N GLU A 131 19.18 -5.54 16.77
CA GLU A 131 17.77 -5.39 16.44
C GLU A 131 17.56 -4.71 15.09
N TYR A 132 16.50 -5.10 14.39
CA TYR A 132 16.05 -4.46 13.15
C TYR A 132 14.51 -4.52 13.06
N ARG A 133 13.93 -3.78 12.11
CA ARG A 133 12.48 -3.64 12.00
C ARG A 133 12.01 -3.79 10.57
N HIS A 134 10.89 -4.47 10.38
CA HIS A 134 10.13 -4.46 9.14
C HIS A 134 8.83 -3.69 9.35
N VAL A 135 8.47 -2.86 8.38
CA VAL A 135 7.21 -2.12 8.38
C VAL A 135 6.35 -2.62 7.23
N GLU A 136 5.08 -2.91 7.52
CA GLU A 136 4.09 -3.24 6.51
C GLU A 136 2.76 -2.55 6.79
N LYS A 137 1.90 -2.47 5.77
CA LYS A 137 0.53 -1.99 5.91
C LYS A 137 -0.45 -3.14 5.84
N ARG A 138 -1.58 -2.99 6.52
CA ARG A 138 -2.72 -3.91 6.48
C ARG A 138 -4.03 -3.15 6.57
N VAL A 139 -5.09 -3.79 6.08
CA VAL A 139 -6.46 -3.38 6.40
C VAL A 139 -7.00 -4.43 7.35
N ILE A 140 -7.41 -4.00 8.55
CA ILE A 140 -7.88 -4.87 9.61
C ILE A 140 -9.39 -4.67 9.78
N ALA A 141 -10.11 -5.78 9.88
CA ALA A 141 -11.50 -5.81 10.28
C ALA A 141 -11.61 -6.17 11.76
N LYS A 142 -12.21 -5.28 12.57
CA LYS A 142 -12.55 -5.56 13.96
C LYS A 142 -13.91 -6.25 14.03
N LEU A 143 -13.92 -7.47 14.54
CA LEU A 143 -15.12 -8.28 14.63
C LEU A 143 -15.94 -7.93 15.88
N ILE A 144 -17.23 -8.29 15.88
CA ILE A 144 -18.14 -8.03 17.00
C ILE A 144 -17.75 -8.70 18.32
N ASP A 145 -16.93 -9.75 18.27
CA ASP A 145 -16.40 -10.44 19.45
C ASP A 145 -15.12 -9.79 19.99
N GLY A 146 -14.64 -8.72 19.36
CA GLY A 146 -13.44 -7.99 19.73
C GLY A 146 -12.15 -8.51 19.08
N THR A 147 -12.20 -9.64 18.37
CA THR A 147 -11.07 -10.14 17.59
C THR A 147 -10.85 -9.30 16.33
N THR A 148 -9.71 -9.50 15.67
CA THR A 148 -9.35 -8.78 14.45
C THR A 148 -8.92 -9.75 13.36
N GLN A 149 -9.30 -9.47 12.12
CA GLN A 149 -8.96 -10.27 10.95
C GLN A 149 -8.27 -9.39 9.89
N ASP A 150 -7.20 -9.89 9.28
CA ASP A 150 -6.62 -9.24 8.09
C ASP A 150 -7.58 -9.42 6.90
N VAL A 151 -7.94 -8.31 6.27
CA VAL A 151 -8.85 -8.31 5.13
C VAL A 151 -8.22 -9.02 3.92
N LEU A 152 -6.90 -8.94 3.72
CA LEU A 152 -6.24 -9.66 2.61
C LEU A 152 -6.33 -11.17 2.80
N ASP A 153 -6.21 -11.69 4.03
CA ASP A 153 -6.40 -13.11 4.32
C ASP A 153 -7.80 -13.55 3.91
N THR A 154 -8.82 -12.79 4.33
CA THR A 154 -10.23 -13.05 3.99
C THR A 154 -10.47 -13.03 2.47
N LEU A 155 -9.93 -12.03 1.77
CA LEU A 155 -10.02 -11.91 0.32
C LEU A 155 -9.32 -13.07 -0.40
N THR A 156 -8.18 -13.52 0.12
CA THR A 156 -7.38 -14.61 -0.45
C THR A 156 -8.12 -15.94 -0.36
N GLU A 157 -8.71 -16.26 0.80
CA GLU A 157 -9.51 -17.47 0.97
C GLU A 157 -10.73 -17.48 0.03
N VAL A 158 -11.45 -16.37 -0.07
CA VAL A 158 -12.60 -16.25 -0.98
C VAL A 158 -12.17 -16.33 -2.46
N MET A 159 -11.04 -15.71 -2.83
CA MET A 159 -10.48 -15.81 -4.17
C MET A 159 -10.15 -17.27 -4.52
N ASN A 160 -9.49 -18.00 -3.61
CA ASN A 160 -9.16 -19.41 -3.78
C ASN A 160 -10.41 -20.30 -3.90
N PHE A 161 -11.46 -19.99 -3.13
CA PHE A 161 -12.76 -20.61 -3.25
C PHE A 161 -13.35 -20.42 -4.66
N TRP A 162 -13.37 -19.19 -5.18
CA TRP A 162 -13.90 -18.90 -6.51
C TRP A 162 -13.06 -19.52 -7.64
N GLN A 163 -11.74 -19.44 -7.54
CA GLN A 163 -10.81 -20.09 -8.47
C GLN A 163 -11.07 -21.59 -8.56
N THR A 164 -11.27 -22.26 -7.41
CA THR A 164 -11.59 -23.69 -7.38
C THR A 164 -12.98 -23.95 -7.98
N TYR A 165 -14.00 -23.21 -7.55
CA TYR A 165 -15.37 -23.41 -8.00
C TYR A 165 -15.52 -23.21 -9.52
N LEU A 166 -14.98 -22.12 -10.07
CA LEU A 166 -15.08 -21.82 -11.49
C LEU A 166 -14.33 -22.84 -12.34
N HIS A 167 -13.18 -23.32 -11.86
CA HIS A 167 -12.42 -24.36 -12.56
C HIS A 167 -13.17 -25.69 -12.58
N GLU A 168 -13.74 -26.12 -11.46
CA GLU A 168 -14.58 -27.34 -11.37
C GLU A 168 -15.81 -27.28 -12.28
N LYS A 169 -16.31 -26.08 -12.58
CA LYS A 169 -17.43 -25.85 -13.50
C LYS A 169 -17.01 -25.71 -14.96
N GLY A 170 -15.72 -25.81 -15.27
CA GLY A 170 -15.19 -25.64 -16.61
C GLY A 170 -15.32 -24.21 -17.15
N ILE A 171 -15.54 -23.23 -16.27
CA ILE A 171 -15.65 -21.81 -16.64
C ILE A 171 -14.27 -21.21 -16.89
N ILE A 172 -13.28 -21.59 -16.08
CA ILE A 172 -11.88 -21.21 -16.29
C ILE A 172 -11.02 -22.44 -16.55
N ALA A 173 -10.07 -22.31 -17.49
CA ALA A 173 -9.23 -23.42 -17.92
C ALA A 173 -8.24 -23.88 -16.84
N LYS A 174 -7.68 -22.94 -16.06
CA LYS A 174 -6.66 -23.22 -15.04
C LYS A 174 -6.97 -22.49 -13.75
N ARG A 175 -6.93 -23.24 -12.64
CA ARG A 175 -6.97 -22.69 -11.29
C ARG A 175 -5.65 -22.03 -10.91
N LYS A 176 -5.69 -20.81 -10.40
CA LYS A 176 -4.57 -20.16 -9.69
C LYS A 176 -4.87 -20.18 -8.19
N ILE A 177 -3.93 -20.71 -7.40
CA ILE A 177 -4.00 -20.65 -5.93
C ILE A 177 -3.13 -19.51 -5.45
N TYR A 178 -3.72 -18.65 -4.63
CA TYR A 178 -3.08 -17.53 -3.99
C TYR A 178 -2.68 -17.93 -2.58
N VAL A 179 -1.50 -17.48 -2.15
CA VAL A 179 -1.01 -17.67 -0.79
C VAL A 179 -1.03 -16.31 -0.12
N SER A 180 -1.58 -16.25 1.08
CA SER A 180 -1.42 -15.06 1.90
C SER A 180 -0.05 -15.07 2.54
N ASP A 181 0.71 -14.00 2.38
CA ASP A 181 1.94 -13.76 3.13
C ASP A 181 1.57 -13.41 4.57
N SER A 182 1.15 -14.41 5.34
CA SER A 182 1.02 -14.25 6.78
C SER A 182 2.42 -13.94 7.32
N SER A 183 2.57 -12.83 8.05
CA SER A 183 3.85 -12.33 8.62
C SER A 183 4.47 -13.23 9.70
N ARG A 184 4.17 -14.54 9.67
CA ARG A 184 4.63 -15.51 10.66
C ARG A 184 6.06 -15.98 10.38
N GLN A 185 6.60 -15.66 9.20
CA GLN A 185 7.98 -15.98 8.88
C GLN A 185 8.89 -14.80 9.22
N PRO A 186 10.06 -15.05 9.80
CA PRO A 186 11.02 -14.00 10.06
C PRO A 186 11.50 -13.44 8.72
N LYS A 187 11.63 -12.11 8.64
CA LYS A 187 12.23 -11.44 7.49
C LYS A 187 13.72 -11.26 7.75
N SER A 188 14.55 -11.45 6.74
CA SER A 188 15.97 -11.10 6.85
C SER A 188 16.15 -9.59 7.02
N ARG A 189 17.29 -9.17 7.60
CA ARG A 189 17.65 -7.75 7.73
C ARG A 189 17.62 -7.01 6.39
N ALA A 190 18.09 -7.65 5.32
CA ALA A 190 18.06 -7.07 3.97
C ALA A 190 16.62 -6.84 3.47
N GLU A 191 15.73 -7.81 3.64
CA GLU A 191 14.31 -7.65 3.28
C GLU A 191 13.61 -6.58 4.14
N ALA A 192 13.91 -6.55 5.43
CA ALA A 192 13.35 -5.58 6.36
C ALA A 192 13.77 -4.14 6.02
N ASN A 193 15.05 -3.93 5.70
CA ASN A 193 15.62 -2.64 5.33
C ASN A 193 15.12 -2.10 3.97
N ASN A 194 14.63 -2.98 3.08
CA ASN A 194 14.00 -2.56 1.84
C ASN A 194 12.57 -2.02 2.04
N GLY A 195 11.97 -2.25 3.20
CA GLY A 195 10.58 -1.90 3.53
C GLY A 195 10.40 -0.45 4.02
N ASN A 196 10.86 0.53 3.26
CA ASN A 196 10.59 1.94 3.58
C ASN A 196 9.10 2.25 3.34
N LEU A 197 8.46 2.84 4.36
CA LEU A 197 7.06 3.27 4.29
C LEU A 197 6.98 4.80 4.12
N GLY A 198 6.64 5.24 2.92
CA GLY A 198 6.20 6.60 2.64
C GLY A 198 4.78 6.84 3.17
N LEU A 199 4.51 8.04 3.68
CA LEU A 199 3.19 8.45 4.13
C LEU A 199 2.70 9.63 3.29
N ILE A 200 1.49 9.52 2.75
CA ILE A 200 0.84 10.60 2.02
C ILE A 200 -0.30 11.17 2.86
N ILE A 201 -0.11 12.39 3.34
CA ILE A 201 -1.09 13.14 4.14
C ILE A 201 -1.63 14.29 3.29
N THR A 202 -2.96 14.41 3.22
CA THR A 202 -3.62 15.53 2.56
C THR A 202 -4.01 16.57 3.60
N ALA A 203 -3.52 17.80 3.45
CA ALA A 203 -3.84 18.90 4.36
C ALA A 203 -5.36 19.13 4.46
N GLY A 204 -5.85 19.34 5.69
CA GLY A 204 -7.28 19.56 5.96
C GLY A 204 -8.16 18.30 5.94
N LEU A 205 -7.61 17.13 5.61
CA LEU A 205 -8.31 15.86 5.73
C LEU A 205 -7.88 15.10 6.99
N ARG A 206 -8.79 14.28 7.52
CA ARG A 206 -8.48 13.39 8.65
C ARG A 206 -7.37 12.41 8.27
N PHE A 207 -6.46 12.19 9.20
CA PHE A 207 -5.48 11.11 9.15
C PHE A 207 -5.86 10.08 10.22
N ALA A 208 -6.23 8.87 9.79
CA ALA A 208 -6.79 7.83 10.64
C ALA A 208 -6.06 6.50 10.41
N GLU A 209 -4.75 6.52 10.67
CA GLU A 209 -3.90 5.33 10.66
C GLU A 209 -3.72 4.82 12.08
N SER A 210 -3.74 3.50 12.24
CA SER A 210 -3.34 2.84 13.50
C SER A 210 -1.93 2.29 13.37
N VAL A 211 -1.18 2.25 14.47
CA VAL A 211 0.18 1.67 14.48
C VAL A 211 0.19 0.52 15.48
N ARG A 212 0.67 -0.65 15.03
CA ARG A 212 0.87 -1.83 15.88
C ARG A 212 2.36 -2.14 15.97
N LEU A 213 2.89 -2.12 17.19
CA LEU A 213 4.25 -2.58 17.47
C LEU A 213 4.20 -4.04 17.94
N GLN A 214 4.97 -4.90 17.28
CA GLN A 214 5.08 -6.31 17.61
C GLN A 214 6.54 -6.77 17.52
N ARG A 215 6.86 -7.89 18.17
CA ARG A 215 8.18 -8.52 18.14
C ARG A 215 8.05 -9.96 17.66
N TYR A 216 9.01 -10.40 16.85
CA TYR A 216 9.12 -11.80 16.48
C TYR A 216 9.72 -12.61 17.62
N ASN A 217 8.99 -13.63 18.08
CA ASN A 217 9.45 -14.61 19.05
C ASN A 217 10.01 -15.84 18.31
N TYR A 218 11.34 -15.95 18.27
CA TYR A 218 12.05 -17.04 17.61
C TYR A 218 11.84 -18.41 18.27
N ALA A 219 11.47 -18.46 19.55
CA ALA A 219 11.20 -19.72 20.24
C ALA A 219 9.84 -20.31 19.82
N THR A 220 8.83 -19.46 19.60
CA THR A 220 7.48 -19.87 19.18
C THR A 220 7.26 -19.80 17.68
N SER A 221 8.20 -19.21 16.93
CA SER A 221 8.04 -18.88 15.51
C SER A 221 6.79 -18.03 15.25
N GLY A 222 6.52 -17.08 16.16
CA GLY A 222 5.31 -16.26 16.16
C GLY A 222 5.61 -14.78 16.35
N VAL A 223 4.60 -13.93 16.15
CA VAL A 223 4.67 -12.50 16.49
C VAL A 223 3.86 -12.23 17.75
N GLU A 224 4.41 -11.41 18.63
CA GLU A 224 3.82 -11.03 19.91
C GLU A 224 3.70 -9.51 20.00
N PRO A 225 2.58 -8.98 20.51
CA PRO A 225 2.43 -7.54 20.69
C PRO A 225 3.45 -7.02 21.69
N VAL A 226 4.02 -5.85 21.42
CA VAL A 226 4.84 -5.13 22.40
C VAL A 226 3.90 -4.42 23.38
N ASP A 227 4.09 -4.67 24.67
CA ASP A 227 3.35 -3.92 25.71
C ASP A 227 3.84 -2.47 25.74
N LEU A 228 2.93 -1.54 25.44
CA LEU A 228 3.17 -0.11 25.46
C LEU A 228 2.52 0.58 26.67
N THR A 229 2.06 -0.19 27.66
CA THR A 229 1.47 0.37 28.88
C THR A 229 2.46 1.31 29.56
N GLY A 230 2.04 2.56 29.75
CA GLY A 230 2.89 3.61 30.33
C GLY A 230 3.89 4.26 29.35
N SER A 231 3.88 3.89 28.08
CA SER A 231 4.70 4.52 27.03
C SER A 231 3.98 5.68 26.36
N GLU A 232 4.74 6.69 25.90
CA GLU A 232 4.25 7.77 25.04
C GLU A 232 4.79 7.56 23.61
N MET A 233 3.90 7.64 22.61
CA MET A 233 4.29 7.57 21.20
C MET A 233 4.22 8.96 20.58
N THR A 234 5.36 9.50 20.18
CA THR A 234 5.45 10.80 19.49
C THR A 234 5.69 10.56 18.00
N LEU A 235 4.80 11.09 17.15
CA LEU A 235 5.03 11.18 15.71
C LEU A 235 5.47 12.60 15.36
N THR A 236 6.70 12.76 14.88
CA THR A 236 7.21 14.05 14.41
C THR A 236 7.16 14.10 12.89
N ILE A 237 6.27 14.93 12.35
CA ILE A 237 6.21 15.21 10.90
C ILE A 237 7.04 16.46 10.65
N GLN A 238 8.16 16.31 9.97
CA GLN A 238 9.00 17.43 9.55
C GLN A 238 8.75 17.69 8.07
N ARG A 239 8.56 18.96 7.71
CA ARG A 239 8.68 19.35 6.31
C ARG A 239 10.14 19.13 5.90
N PRO A 240 10.44 18.48 4.76
CA PRO A 240 11.80 18.38 4.28
C PRO A 240 12.44 19.77 4.29
N PRO A 241 13.63 19.93 4.91
CA PRO A 241 14.29 21.22 4.93
C PRO A 241 14.55 21.65 3.48
N GLN A 242 14.08 22.84 3.12
CA GLN A 242 14.45 23.45 1.85
C GLN A 242 15.85 24.04 2.04
N TYR A 243 16.87 23.33 1.56
CA TYR A 243 18.24 23.77 1.77
C TYR A 243 18.56 25.00 0.93
N LYS A 244 19.26 25.94 1.57
CA LYS A 244 19.81 27.13 0.94
C LYS A 244 21.33 27.00 1.01
N LEU A 245 21.97 26.97 -0.14
CA LEU A 245 23.42 26.85 -0.26
C LEU A 245 24.00 28.22 -0.58
N ASP A 246 24.86 28.72 0.30
CA ASP A 246 25.60 29.96 0.06
C ASP A 246 26.88 29.67 -0.70
N LEU A 247 26.96 30.20 -1.91
CA LEU A 247 28.15 30.19 -2.75
C LEU A 247 28.89 31.50 -2.52
N ALA A 248 30.19 31.42 -2.25
CA ALA A 248 31.04 32.59 -2.07
C ALA A 248 32.26 32.50 -2.99
N VAL A 249 32.57 33.60 -3.66
CA VAL A 249 33.83 33.79 -4.41
C VAL A 249 34.50 35.04 -3.88
N THR A 250 35.71 34.91 -3.35
CA THR A 250 36.52 36.04 -2.90
C THR A 250 37.47 36.46 -4.02
N HIS A 251 37.35 37.71 -4.46
CA HIS A 251 38.28 38.30 -5.41
C HIS A 251 39.54 38.77 -4.66
N GLU A 252 40.67 38.08 -4.87
CA GLU A 252 41.90 38.27 -4.09
C GLU A 252 42.45 39.71 -4.13
N GLN A 253 42.40 40.36 -5.30
CA GLN A 253 43.00 41.70 -5.47
C GLN A 253 42.22 42.81 -4.76
N SER A 254 40.89 42.72 -4.72
CA SER A 254 40.04 43.71 -4.06
C SER A 254 39.67 43.34 -2.62
N GLY A 255 39.91 42.09 -2.22
CA GLY A 255 39.40 41.52 -0.97
C GLY A 255 37.87 41.41 -0.91
N THR A 256 37.17 41.68 -2.01
CA THR A 256 35.70 41.66 -2.06
C THR A 256 35.20 40.23 -2.16
N THR A 257 34.29 39.83 -1.27
CA THR A 257 33.62 38.53 -1.36
C THR A 257 32.24 38.72 -1.96
N LEU A 258 32.00 38.05 -3.08
CA LEU A 258 30.71 37.99 -3.75
C LEU A 258 29.98 36.73 -3.29
N THR A 259 28.71 36.87 -2.90
CA THR A 259 27.89 35.74 -2.44
C THR A 259 26.62 35.57 -3.27
N ARG A 260 26.18 34.32 -3.42
CA ARG A 260 24.88 33.95 -3.99
C ARG A 260 24.29 32.80 -3.19
N THR A 261 23.04 32.94 -2.78
CA THR A 261 22.27 31.86 -2.17
C THR A 261 21.48 31.14 -3.24
N VAL A 262 21.66 29.83 -3.35
CA VAL A 262 20.88 28.96 -4.24
C VAL A 262 19.94 28.13 -3.38
N GLU A 263 18.65 28.27 -3.62
CA GLU A 263 17.62 27.47 -2.97
C GLU A 263 17.42 26.18 -3.77
N LEU A 264 17.65 25.04 -3.11
CA LEU A 264 17.45 23.74 -3.73
C LEU A 264 15.95 23.46 -3.92
N THR A 265 15.60 22.69 -4.95
CA THR A 265 14.24 22.14 -5.05
C THR A 265 13.98 21.15 -3.90
N VAL A 266 12.73 20.69 -3.76
CA VAL A 266 12.37 19.68 -2.75
C VAL A 266 13.14 18.39 -3.03
N GLU A 267 13.14 17.93 -4.27
CA GLU A 267 13.83 16.70 -4.69
C GLU A 267 15.35 16.82 -4.53
N GLU A 268 15.90 18.00 -4.85
CA GLU A 268 17.33 18.27 -4.64
C GLU A 268 17.69 18.29 -3.16
N SER A 269 16.83 18.88 -2.32
CA SER A 269 16.99 18.94 -0.86
C SER A 269 16.90 17.57 -0.22
N GLU A 270 15.95 16.73 -0.65
CA GLU A 270 15.80 15.35 -0.18
C GLU A 270 17.02 14.50 -0.54
N THR A 271 17.48 14.61 -1.79
CA THR A 271 18.70 13.93 -2.24
C THR A 271 19.90 14.41 -1.42
N PHE A 272 20.08 15.73 -1.28
CA PHE A 272 21.17 16.32 -0.50
C PHE A 272 21.16 15.87 0.97
N ALA A 273 19.98 15.79 1.60
CA ALA A 273 19.81 15.32 2.98
C ALA A 273 20.16 13.84 3.15
N SER A 274 19.91 13.01 2.14
CA SER A 274 20.16 11.57 2.19
C SER A 274 21.65 11.19 2.18
N LEU A 275 22.50 12.10 1.70
CA LEU A 275 23.95 11.89 1.61
C LEU A 275 24.58 11.93 3.00
N GLN A 276 25.48 10.97 3.25
CA GLN A 276 26.02 10.70 4.58
C GLN A 276 27.25 11.55 4.88
N THR A 277 28.04 11.86 3.84
CA THR A 277 29.31 12.57 3.97
C THR A 277 29.29 13.95 3.33
N ASP A 278 30.10 14.86 3.84
CA ASP A 278 30.25 16.20 3.27
C ASP A 278 30.86 16.17 1.85
N GLY A 279 31.67 15.14 1.56
CA GLY A 279 32.23 14.90 0.23
C GLY A 279 31.15 14.52 -0.80
N GLU A 280 30.23 13.64 -0.42
CA GLU A 280 29.06 13.29 -1.26
C GLU A 280 28.17 14.52 -1.48
N ARG A 281 27.85 15.27 -0.42
CA ARG A 281 27.04 16.48 -0.48
C ARG A 281 27.64 17.55 -1.39
N SER A 282 28.95 17.78 -1.25
CA SER A 282 29.69 18.73 -2.08
C SER A 282 29.73 18.28 -3.55
N SER A 283 29.97 16.99 -3.80
CA SER A 283 29.99 16.42 -5.15
C SER A 283 28.63 16.55 -5.84
N TYR A 284 27.56 16.24 -5.10
CA TYR A 284 26.18 16.37 -5.59
C TYR A 284 25.82 17.84 -5.87
N ALA A 285 26.04 18.75 -4.91
CA ALA A 285 25.73 20.18 -5.06
C ALA A 285 26.48 20.80 -6.25
N ASN A 286 27.77 20.51 -6.41
CA ASN A 286 28.54 20.99 -7.56
C ASN A 286 28.08 20.39 -8.90
N GLY A 287 27.34 19.28 -8.86
CA GLY A 287 26.70 18.68 -10.03
C GLY A 287 25.47 19.44 -10.52
N LEU A 288 24.79 20.16 -9.63
CA LEU A 288 23.48 20.77 -9.88
C LEU A 288 23.55 21.92 -10.91
N PRO A 289 22.63 21.98 -11.89
CA PRO A 289 22.59 23.05 -12.89
C PRO A 289 22.44 24.45 -12.27
N SER A 290 21.62 24.58 -11.23
CA SER A 290 21.38 25.83 -10.49
C SER A 290 22.65 26.37 -9.84
N ILE A 291 23.42 25.50 -9.20
CA ILE A 291 24.71 25.82 -8.58
C ILE A 291 25.74 26.23 -9.64
N LYS A 292 25.86 25.48 -10.73
CA LYS A 292 26.77 25.80 -11.84
C LYS A 292 26.46 27.16 -12.48
N ALA A 293 25.17 27.48 -12.65
CA ALA A 293 24.74 28.77 -13.17
C ALA A 293 25.16 29.91 -12.22
N ALA A 294 24.86 29.77 -10.93
CA ALA A 294 25.25 30.77 -9.92
C ALA A 294 26.78 30.94 -9.80
N GLN A 295 27.55 29.85 -9.90
CA GLN A 295 29.02 29.90 -9.96
C GLN A 295 29.51 30.69 -11.18
N LYS A 296 28.93 30.45 -12.36
CA LYS A 296 29.29 31.17 -13.59
C LYS A 296 28.99 32.68 -13.48
N GLU A 297 27.87 33.04 -12.87
CA GLU A 297 27.51 34.44 -12.62
C GLU A 297 28.51 35.11 -11.65
N LEU A 298 28.83 34.46 -10.53
CA LEU A 298 29.81 34.94 -9.57
C LEU A 298 31.20 35.16 -10.21
N LEU A 299 31.64 34.22 -11.05
CA LEU A 299 32.91 34.34 -11.78
C LEU A 299 32.89 35.50 -12.77
N THR A 300 31.78 35.70 -13.49
CA THR A 300 31.63 36.81 -14.43
C THR A 300 31.66 38.16 -13.69
N GLU A 301 31.01 38.25 -12.53
CA GLU A 301 31.01 39.46 -11.71
C GLU A 301 32.41 39.73 -11.12
N ALA A 302 33.11 38.71 -10.63
CA ALA A 302 34.49 38.84 -10.16
C ALA A 302 35.43 39.34 -11.27
N GLN A 303 35.31 38.81 -12.49
CA GLN A 303 36.07 39.29 -13.65
C GLN A 303 35.76 40.76 -13.98
N SER A 304 34.50 41.18 -13.82
CA SER A 304 34.12 42.58 -14.04
C SER A 304 34.73 43.54 -12.99
N LEU A 305 34.92 43.08 -11.75
CA LEU A 305 35.62 43.85 -10.71
C LEU A 305 37.10 44.01 -11.06
N GLN A 306 37.73 42.96 -11.58
CA GLN A 306 39.12 43.00 -12.02
C GLN A 306 39.33 43.99 -13.18
N ALA A 307 38.41 44.01 -14.16
CA ALA A 307 38.48 44.96 -15.28
C ALA A 307 38.39 46.42 -14.81
N LYS A 308 37.62 46.71 -13.76
CA LYS A 308 37.48 48.06 -13.19
C LYS A 308 38.70 48.55 -12.42
N GLN A 309 39.53 47.64 -11.89
CA GLN A 309 40.74 48.02 -11.14
C GLN A 309 41.93 48.38 -12.06
N ASN A 310 41.86 48.00 -13.34
CA ASN A 310 42.92 48.23 -14.32
C ASN A 310 42.71 49.50 -15.15
N VAL A 311 41.65 50.27 -14.87
CA VAL A 311 41.34 51.57 -15.51
C VAL A 311 41.69 52.69 -14.53
#